data_AF-A0A0D2TFC7-F1
#
_entry.id   AF-A0A0D2TFC7-F1
#
_cell.length_a   1.000
_cell.length_b   1.000
_cell.length_c   1.000
_cell.angle_alpha   90.00
_cell.angle_beta   90.00
_cell.angle_gamma   90.00
#
_symmetry.space_group_name_H-M   'P 1'
#
loop_
_entity.id
_entity.type
_entity.pdbx_description
1 polymer ?
#
loop_
_entity_poly.entity_id
_entity_poly.type
_entity_poly.pdbx_seq_one_letter_code
_entity_poly.pdbx_strand_id
1 'polypeptide(L)'
;MKYDRERSRGRGGSGSKDKIDALGRLLTRILRHMATELNLNMRSDGYVKVEDLLKLNMRAFANIPLRSQTVDDIKEAVRKDNKQRFSLLEENGELLIRANQGHTVMTVESERLLKQILSADEVQFCVHGTYKRNLESILESGLKRMKRLHVHFSSGLLTDGEVISGMRRDVTVLIYLDVRKALE
;
A
#
# COMPACT_ATOMS: atom_id res chain seq x y z
N MET A 1 -26.78 -31.96 -42.72
CA MET A 1 -25.52 -31.20 -42.89
C MET A 1 -25.38 -30.20 -41.74
N LYS A 2 -24.37 -30.42 -40.88
CA LYS A 2 -23.42 -29.44 -40.29
C LYS A 2 -23.98 -28.05 -39.92
N TYR A 3 -23.88 -27.54 -38.70
CA TYR A 3 -22.62 -27.27 -38.00
C TYR A 3 -22.82 -27.22 -36.47
N ASP A 4 -22.09 -28.07 -35.75
CA ASP A 4 -21.71 -27.83 -34.36
C ASP A 4 -20.79 -26.60 -34.28
N ARG A 5 -21.16 -25.61 -33.46
CA ARG A 5 -20.23 -24.59 -32.98
C ARG A 5 -20.04 -24.78 -31.50
N GLU A 6 -19.05 -25.60 -31.15
CA GLU A 6 -18.45 -25.61 -29.83
C GLU A 6 -17.91 -24.20 -29.52
N ARG A 7 -18.62 -23.47 -28.65
CA ARG A 7 -18.05 -22.30 -27.99
C ARG A 7 -17.14 -22.79 -26.87
N SER A 8 -15.86 -22.95 -27.18
CA SER A 8 -14.81 -23.03 -26.17
C SER A 8 -14.84 -21.76 -25.31
N ARG A 9 -15.45 -21.87 -24.13
CA ARG A 9 -15.39 -20.85 -23.08
C ARG A 9 -14.07 -21.04 -22.34
N GLY A 10 -13.03 -20.32 -22.77
CA GLY A 10 -11.84 -20.09 -21.97
C GLY A 10 -12.22 -19.43 -20.65
N ARG A 11 -12.29 -20.22 -19.57
CA ARG A 11 -12.68 -19.80 -18.23
C ARG A 11 -11.52 -20.14 -17.29
N GLY A 12 -10.49 -19.32 -17.31
CA GLY A 12 -9.32 -19.48 -16.44
C GLY A 12 -8.60 -18.16 -16.28
N GLY A 13 -8.83 -17.44 -15.18
CA GLY A 13 -8.08 -16.20 -14.90
C GLY A 13 -8.57 -15.36 -13.73
N SER A 14 -9.86 -15.38 -13.38
CA SER A 14 -10.39 -14.49 -12.32
C SER A 14 -9.93 -14.91 -10.92
N GLY A 15 -10.06 -16.20 -10.57
CA GLY A 15 -9.87 -16.66 -9.19
C GLY A 15 -8.46 -16.45 -8.63
N SER A 16 -7.42 -16.59 -9.46
CA SER A 16 -6.03 -16.35 -9.04
C SER A 16 -5.75 -14.86 -8.80
N LYS A 17 -6.31 -13.99 -9.64
CA LYS A 17 -6.18 -12.54 -9.47
C LYS A 17 -6.87 -12.08 -8.18
N ASP A 18 -8.08 -12.57 -7.93
CA ASP A 18 -8.85 -12.25 -6.72
C ASP A 18 -8.15 -12.76 -5.45
N LYS A 19 -7.51 -13.94 -5.52
CA LYS A 19 -6.68 -14.51 -4.44
C LYS A 19 -5.50 -13.60 -4.11
N ILE A 20 -4.72 -13.18 -5.10
CA ILE A 20 -3.54 -12.33 -4.89
C ILE A 20 -3.92 -10.94 -4.40
N ASP A 21 -5.00 -10.35 -4.91
CA ASP A 21 -5.51 -9.06 -4.43
C ASP A 21 -5.98 -9.15 -2.97
N ALA A 22 -6.63 -10.26 -2.59
CA ALA A 22 -7.01 -10.52 -1.21
C ALA A 22 -5.79 -10.68 -0.29
N LEU A 23 -4.75 -11.37 -0.76
CA LEU A 23 -3.47 -11.49 -0.06
C LEU A 23 -2.84 -10.11 0.15
N GLY A 24 -2.73 -9.27 -0.87
CA GLY A 24 -2.17 -7.92 -0.75
C GLY A 24 -2.92 -7.05 0.27
N ARG A 25 -4.25 -7.17 0.36
CA ARG A 25 -5.05 -6.48 1.40
C ARG A 25 -4.73 -7.01 2.80
N LEU A 26 -4.56 -8.32 2.96
CA LEU A 26 -4.17 -8.93 4.23
C LEU A 26 -2.77 -8.48 4.65
N LEU A 27 -1.80 -8.51 3.73
CA LEU A 27 -0.42 -8.05 3.96
C LEU A 27 -0.39 -6.59 4.40
N THR A 28 -1.17 -5.73 3.73
CA THR A 28 -1.30 -4.32 4.11
C THR A 28 -1.73 -4.18 5.57
N ARG A 29 -2.74 -4.96 5.99
CA ARG A 29 -3.27 -4.91 7.35
C ARG A 29 -2.25 -5.39 8.39
N ILE A 30 -1.60 -6.53 8.12
CA ILE A 30 -0.61 -7.12 9.02
C ILE A 30 0.58 -6.17 9.18
N LEU A 31 1.21 -5.80 8.07
CA LEU A 31 2.47 -5.06 8.07
C LEU A 31 2.32 -3.62 8.55
N ARG A 32 1.15 -3.00 8.40
CA ARG A 32 0.94 -1.60 8.86
C ARG A 32 0.43 -1.48 10.28
N HIS A 33 -0.34 -2.45 10.75
CA HIS A 33 -1.17 -2.27 11.94
C HIS A 33 -1.03 -3.35 13.00
N MET A 34 -0.72 -4.60 12.62
CA MET A 34 -0.90 -5.75 13.53
C MET A 34 0.39 -6.49 13.85
N ALA A 35 1.55 -6.08 13.33
CA ALA A 35 2.78 -6.83 13.52
C ALA A 35 3.10 -7.11 14.99
N THR A 36 2.95 -6.09 15.86
CA THR A 36 3.13 -6.23 17.31
C THR A 36 2.09 -7.14 17.95
N GLU A 37 0.81 -6.99 17.60
CA GLU A 37 -0.29 -7.83 18.13
C GLU A 37 -0.13 -9.31 17.75
N LEU A 38 0.49 -9.57 16.61
CA LEU A 38 0.73 -10.91 16.07
C LEU A 38 2.07 -11.49 16.49
N ASN A 39 2.81 -10.82 17.39
CA ASN A 39 4.15 -11.20 17.83
C ASN A 39 5.13 -11.43 16.66
N LEU A 40 4.97 -10.68 15.56
CA LEU A 40 5.97 -10.66 14.50
C LEU A 40 7.17 -9.83 14.96
N ASN A 41 8.36 -10.38 14.80
CA ASN A 41 9.60 -9.65 15.04
C ASN A 41 9.85 -8.66 13.88
N MET A 42 9.28 -7.46 14.03
CA MET A 42 9.42 -6.37 13.06
C MET A 42 10.63 -5.51 13.42
N ARG A 43 11.54 -5.37 12.46
CA ARG A 43 12.69 -4.45 12.52
C ARG A 43 12.21 -2.99 12.57
N SER A 44 13.08 -2.09 13.02
CA SER A 44 12.79 -0.65 13.05
C SER A 44 12.56 -0.04 11.66
N ASP A 45 13.05 -0.68 10.60
CA ASP A 45 12.81 -0.32 9.19
C ASP A 45 11.55 -0.98 8.58
N GLY A 46 10.75 -1.66 9.41
CA GLY A 46 9.47 -2.28 9.04
C GLY A 46 9.57 -3.68 8.44
N TYR A 47 10.78 -4.23 8.24
CA TYR A 47 10.95 -5.57 7.67
C TYR A 47 10.63 -6.67 8.69
N VAL A 48 9.93 -7.69 8.21
CA VAL A 48 9.69 -8.98 8.89
C VAL A 48 10.11 -10.12 7.98
N LYS A 49 10.50 -11.26 8.55
CA LYS A 49 10.78 -12.47 7.77
C LYS A 49 9.51 -13.00 7.12
N VAL A 50 9.57 -13.33 5.82
CA VAL A 50 8.42 -13.89 5.09
C VAL A 50 7.99 -15.23 5.68
N GLU A 51 8.94 -16.05 6.15
CA GLU A 51 8.63 -17.33 6.78
C GLU A 51 7.80 -17.18 8.05
N ASP A 52 8.15 -16.23 8.92
CA ASP A 52 7.42 -15.99 10.16
C ASP A 52 6.02 -15.40 9.89
N LEU A 53 5.93 -14.52 8.89
CA LEU A 53 4.66 -14.02 8.39
C LEU A 53 3.73 -15.16 7.93
N LEU A 54 4.25 -16.11 7.14
CA LEU A 54 3.47 -17.24 6.63
C LEU A 54 3.02 -18.22 7.73
N LYS A 55 3.69 -18.24 8.90
CA LYS A 55 3.27 -19.03 10.06
C LYS A 55 2.07 -18.45 10.82
N LEU A 56 1.66 -17.20 10.55
CA LEU A 56 0.55 -16.58 11.27
C LEU A 56 -0.79 -17.27 10.99
N ASN A 57 -1.62 -17.43 12.02
CA ASN A 57 -2.98 -17.97 11.88
C ASN A 57 -3.98 -16.90 11.44
N MET A 58 -3.71 -16.30 10.27
CA MET A 58 -4.52 -15.23 9.69
C MET A 58 -5.22 -15.72 8.43
N ARG A 59 -6.35 -15.10 8.10
CA ARG A 59 -7.11 -15.43 6.90
C ARG A 59 -7.32 -14.20 6.03
N ALA A 60 -7.15 -14.37 4.73
CA ALA A 60 -7.50 -13.39 3.71
C ALA A 60 -9.01 -13.43 3.45
N PHE A 61 -9.48 -12.58 2.52
CA PHE A 61 -10.87 -12.61 2.08
C PHE A 61 -11.27 -13.99 1.54
N ALA A 62 -12.56 -14.33 1.59
CA ALA A 62 -13.09 -15.65 1.28
C ALA A 62 -12.49 -16.79 2.14
N ASN A 63 -12.03 -16.47 3.35
CA ASN A 63 -11.60 -17.44 4.37
C ASN A 63 -10.32 -18.23 4.00
N ILE A 64 -9.51 -17.71 3.07
CA ILE A 64 -8.29 -18.35 2.59
C ILE A 64 -7.20 -18.18 3.66
N PRO A 65 -6.62 -19.26 4.23
CA PRO A 65 -5.56 -19.15 5.23
C PRO A 65 -4.28 -18.53 4.65
N LEU A 66 -3.59 -17.69 5.42
CA LEU A 66 -2.27 -17.17 5.05
C LEU A 66 -1.24 -18.29 4.97
N ARG A 67 -1.35 -19.30 5.85
CA ARG A 67 -0.49 -20.50 5.88
C ARG A 67 -0.55 -21.35 4.60
N SER A 68 -1.58 -21.20 3.78
CA SER A 68 -1.67 -21.91 2.49
C SER A 68 -1.04 -21.14 1.34
N GLN A 69 -0.47 -19.95 1.61
CA GLN A 69 0.26 -19.15 0.62
C GLN A 69 1.73 -19.54 0.60
N THR A 70 2.33 -19.44 -0.58
CA THR A 70 3.74 -19.71 -0.82
C THR A 70 4.56 -18.42 -0.83
N VAL A 71 5.88 -18.54 -0.78
CA VAL A 71 6.78 -17.40 -1.01
C VAL A 71 6.54 -16.77 -2.39
N ASP A 72 6.22 -17.59 -3.41
CA ASP A 72 5.92 -17.09 -4.75
C ASP A 72 4.59 -16.31 -4.80
N ASP A 73 3.57 -16.72 -4.03
CA ASP A 73 2.34 -15.93 -3.87
C ASP A 73 2.66 -14.54 -3.27
N ILE A 74 3.59 -14.46 -2.31
CA ILE A 74 4.03 -13.19 -1.70
C ILE A 74 4.77 -12.35 -2.75
N LYS A 75 5.75 -12.91 -3.46
CA LYS A 75 6.47 -12.21 -4.54
C LYS A 75 5.52 -11.70 -5.62
N GLU A 76 4.54 -12.50 -6.00
CA GLU A 76 3.53 -12.13 -6.98
C GLU A 76 2.60 -11.01 -6.47
N ALA A 77 2.21 -11.05 -5.18
CA ALA A 77 1.43 -9.97 -4.56
C ALA A 77 2.19 -8.64 -4.53
N VAL A 78 3.50 -8.67 -4.26
CA VAL A 78 4.36 -7.49 -4.32
C VAL A 78 4.49 -7.00 -5.76
N ARG A 79 4.72 -7.90 -6.72
CA ARG A 79 4.88 -7.57 -8.15
C ARG A 79 3.62 -6.97 -8.76
N LYS A 80 2.43 -7.45 -8.37
CA LYS A 80 1.13 -6.96 -8.86
C LYS A 80 0.62 -5.72 -8.14
N ASP A 81 1.29 -5.29 -7.07
CA ASP A 81 0.87 -4.11 -6.33
C ASP A 81 1.26 -2.83 -7.08
N ASN A 82 0.34 -2.38 -7.93
CA ASN A 82 0.47 -1.13 -8.70
C ASN A 82 0.69 0.11 -7.81
N LYS A 83 0.41 0.03 -6.50
CA LYS A 83 0.61 1.12 -5.56
C LYS A 83 1.96 1.07 -4.84
N GLN A 84 2.80 0.10 -5.15
CA GLN A 84 4.13 -0.09 -4.55
C GLN A 84 4.08 0.03 -3.01
N ARG A 85 3.11 -0.62 -2.38
CA ARG A 85 2.93 -0.62 -0.92
C ARG A 85 3.94 -1.49 -0.22
N PHE A 86 4.62 -2.37 -0.92
CA PHE A 86 5.53 -3.36 -0.33
C PHE A 86 6.91 -3.30 -0.95
N SER A 87 7.91 -3.67 -0.17
CA SER A 87 9.26 -3.96 -0.64
C SER A 87 9.70 -5.32 -0.12
N LEU A 88 10.46 -6.04 -0.94
CA LEU A 88 11.18 -7.26 -0.56
C LEU A 88 12.66 -6.93 -0.38
N LEU A 89 13.30 -7.65 0.53
CA LEU A 89 14.73 -7.59 0.77
C LEU A 89 15.23 -9.02 0.99
N GLU A 90 16.32 -9.39 0.35
CA GLU A 90 17.01 -10.64 0.63
C GLU A 90 18.32 -10.32 1.37
N GLU A 91 18.46 -10.85 2.58
CA GLU A 91 19.58 -10.56 3.47
C GLU A 91 19.95 -11.85 4.21
N ASN A 92 21.23 -12.24 4.18
CA ASN A 92 21.75 -13.45 4.85
C ASN A 92 21.01 -14.75 4.48
N GLY A 93 20.51 -14.86 3.23
CA GLY A 93 19.73 -16.02 2.77
C GLY A 93 18.27 -16.04 3.23
N GLU A 94 17.80 -14.98 3.89
CA GLU A 94 16.41 -14.84 4.32
C GLU A 94 15.68 -13.81 3.47
N LEU A 95 14.42 -14.12 3.12
CA LEU A 95 13.54 -13.17 2.45
C LEU A 95 12.72 -12.39 3.48
N LEU A 96 12.83 -11.07 3.43
CA LEU A 96 12.08 -10.13 4.25
C LEU A 96 11.09 -9.33 3.42
N ILE A 97 10.00 -8.91 4.06
CA ILE A 97 8.98 -8.03 3.49
C ILE A 97 8.62 -6.91 4.46
N ARG A 98 8.32 -5.73 3.92
CA ARG A 98 7.74 -4.61 4.68
C ARG A 98 6.62 -3.93 3.90
N ALA A 99 5.82 -3.14 4.61
CA ALA A 99 5.07 -2.07 3.95
C ALA A 99 5.98 -0.84 3.78
N ASN A 100 5.83 -0.10 2.69
CA ASN A 100 6.65 1.08 2.40
C ASN A 100 6.15 2.33 3.14
N GLN A 101 4.86 2.39 3.43
CA GLN A 101 4.18 3.56 3.99
C GLN A 101 2.93 3.15 4.76
N GLY A 102 2.43 4.06 5.60
CA GLY A 102 1.12 3.96 6.24
C GLY A 102 1.08 3.09 7.50
N HIS A 103 2.23 2.92 8.16
CA HIS A 103 2.32 2.26 9.46
C HIS A 103 1.56 3.06 10.53
N THR A 104 0.93 2.32 11.44
CA THR A 104 0.44 2.85 12.72
C THR A 104 1.11 2.15 13.90
N VAL A 105 1.96 1.16 13.64
CA VAL A 105 2.80 0.51 14.64
C VAL A 105 3.95 1.45 15.01
N MET A 106 4.22 1.62 16.31
CA MET A 106 5.27 2.54 16.80
C MET A 106 6.68 1.96 16.68
N THR A 107 6.82 0.64 16.48
CA THR A 107 8.12 -0.03 16.29
C THR A 107 8.85 0.45 15.04
N VAL A 108 8.11 0.90 14.02
CA VAL A 108 8.70 1.36 12.77
C VAL A 108 9.03 2.84 12.90
N GLU A 109 10.31 3.15 12.79
CA GLU A 109 10.81 4.53 12.70
C GLU A 109 10.51 5.04 11.28
N SER A 110 9.28 5.51 11.08
CA SER A 110 8.75 5.86 9.75
C SER A 110 9.60 6.91 9.05
N GLU A 111 10.24 7.80 9.82
CA GLU A 111 11.18 8.81 9.35
C GLU A 111 12.40 8.20 8.67
N ARG A 112 12.90 7.04 9.13
CA ARG A 112 14.01 6.33 8.48
C ARG A 112 13.63 5.74 7.12
N LEU A 113 12.34 5.68 6.81
CA LEU A 113 11.82 5.16 5.54
C LEU A 113 11.52 6.26 4.53
N LEU A 114 11.69 7.51 4.93
CA LEU A 114 11.36 8.68 4.13
C LEU A 114 12.64 9.38 3.67
N LYS A 115 12.64 9.88 2.44
CA LYS A 115 13.64 10.82 1.96
C LYS A 115 13.15 12.23 2.29
N GLN A 116 13.93 12.99 3.04
CA GLN A 116 13.64 14.39 3.28
C GLN A 116 13.71 15.18 1.96
N ILE A 117 12.75 16.07 1.76
CA ILE A 117 12.75 17.05 0.66
C ILE A 117 13.47 18.29 1.18
N LEU A 118 14.53 18.72 0.50
CA LEU A 118 15.36 19.86 0.91
C LEU A 118 15.17 21.07 -0.01
N SER A 119 14.64 20.87 -1.23
CA SER A 119 14.25 21.93 -2.14
C SER A 119 12.86 21.68 -2.72
N ALA A 120 12.10 22.75 -2.92
CA ALA A 120 10.82 22.70 -3.62
C ALA A 120 10.97 22.18 -5.06
N ASP A 121 12.14 22.34 -5.67
CA ASP A 121 12.41 21.88 -7.04
C ASP A 121 12.51 20.36 -7.16
N GLU A 122 12.65 19.63 -6.04
CA GLU A 122 12.61 18.15 -6.03
C GLU A 122 11.20 17.59 -6.28
N VAL A 123 10.16 18.42 -6.13
CA VAL A 123 8.76 17.99 -6.18
C VAL A 123 7.94 18.96 -7.03
N GLN A 124 7.61 18.52 -8.25
CA GLN A 124 6.80 19.32 -9.17
C GLN A 124 5.37 19.56 -8.67
N PHE A 125 4.75 18.52 -8.08
CA PHE A 125 3.40 18.60 -7.52
C PHE A 125 3.38 17.99 -6.13
N CYS A 126 2.65 18.61 -5.20
CA CYS A 126 2.40 18.05 -3.89
C CYS A 126 0.90 18.16 -3.58
N VAL A 127 0.14 17.11 -3.88
CA VAL A 127 -1.32 17.18 -3.97
C VAL A 127 -2.00 16.23 -3.00
N HIS A 128 -2.99 16.73 -2.27
CA HIS A 128 -3.86 15.94 -1.42
C HIS A 128 -5.25 15.82 -2.03
N GLY A 129 -5.70 14.60 -2.30
CA GLY A 129 -7.05 14.33 -2.76
C GLY A 129 -8.00 14.06 -1.59
N THR A 130 -9.11 14.77 -1.55
CA THR A 130 -10.15 14.64 -0.51
C THR A 130 -11.55 14.70 -1.12
N TYR A 131 -12.57 14.61 -0.28
CA TYR A 131 -13.97 14.70 -0.69
C TYR A 131 -14.54 16.05 -0.31
N LYS A 132 -15.46 16.60 -1.12
CA LYS A 132 -16.14 17.89 -0.88
C LYS A 132 -16.68 18.06 0.53
N ARG A 133 -17.24 16.99 1.12
CA ARG A 133 -17.73 16.97 2.51
C ARG A 133 -16.69 17.30 3.59
N ASN A 134 -15.41 17.17 3.27
CA ASN A 134 -14.31 17.47 4.19
C ASN A 134 -13.78 18.90 4.02
N LEU A 135 -14.20 19.62 2.96
CA LEU A 135 -13.57 20.88 2.55
C LEU A 135 -13.72 21.97 3.61
N GLU A 136 -14.92 22.15 4.17
CA GLU A 136 -15.17 23.16 5.21
C GLU A 136 -14.25 22.98 6.42
N SER A 137 -14.15 21.76 6.94
CA SER A 137 -13.27 21.45 8.07
C SER A 137 -11.77 21.66 7.76
N ILE A 138 -11.36 21.40 6.51
CA ILE A 138 -9.97 21.63 6.07
C ILE A 138 -9.68 23.12 5.92
N LEU A 139 -10.62 23.91 5.40
CA LEU A 139 -10.47 25.37 5.29
C LEU A 139 -10.38 26.02 6.67
N GLU A 140 -11.15 25.51 7.64
CA GLU A 140 -11.16 26.02 9.01
C GLU A 140 -9.90 25.63 9.80
N SER A 141 -9.47 24.37 9.69
CA SER A 141 -8.47 23.81 10.62
C SER A 141 -7.22 23.23 9.98
N GLY A 142 -7.08 23.40 8.66
CA GLY A 142 -5.99 22.83 7.88
C GLY A 142 -6.09 21.31 7.68
N LEU A 143 -5.11 20.75 6.95
CA LEU A 143 -4.98 19.31 6.79
C LEU A 143 -4.44 18.68 8.08
N LYS A 144 -5.09 17.59 8.51
CA LYS A 144 -4.71 16.83 9.71
C LYS A 144 -4.27 15.42 9.35
N ARG A 145 -3.28 14.89 10.09
CA ARG A 145 -2.84 13.48 9.97
C ARG A 145 -3.92 12.46 10.38
N MET A 146 -4.95 12.92 11.10
CA MET A 146 -5.99 12.07 11.69
C MET A 146 -5.36 10.95 12.53
N LYS A 147 -5.69 9.67 12.26
CA LYS A 147 -5.11 8.51 12.97
C LYS A 147 -3.72 8.10 12.46
N ARG A 148 -3.17 8.77 11.44
CA ARG A 148 -1.86 8.44 10.86
C ARG A 148 -0.74 9.25 11.51
N LEU A 149 0.51 8.89 11.19
CA LEU A 149 1.70 9.63 11.63
C LEU A 149 1.92 10.93 10.83
N HIS A 150 1.68 10.91 9.51
CA HIS A 150 1.89 12.06 8.63
C HIS A 150 0.66 12.37 7.79
N VAL A 151 0.56 13.62 7.31
CA VAL A 151 -0.33 13.96 6.19
C VAL A 151 0.29 13.42 4.91
N HIS A 152 -0.50 12.74 4.08
CA HIS A 152 -0.01 12.15 2.84
C HIS A 152 -0.40 13.01 1.64
N PHE A 153 0.59 13.26 0.79
CA PHE A 153 0.44 13.91 -0.50
C PHE A 153 0.87 12.95 -1.61
N SER A 154 0.47 13.27 -2.84
CA SER A 154 0.91 12.63 -4.06
C SER A 154 1.83 13.56 -4.83
N SER A 155 2.88 13.02 -5.43
CA SER A 155 3.83 13.76 -6.26
C SER A 155 3.37 13.96 -7.71
N GLY A 156 2.22 13.41 -8.09
CA GLY A 156 1.64 13.52 -9.44
C GLY A 156 0.14 13.81 -9.43
N LEU A 157 -0.43 14.06 -10.63
CA LEU A 157 -1.84 14.34 -10.86
C LEU A 157 -2.61 13.11 -11.36
N LEU A 158 -3.88 12.99 -10.94
CA LEU A 158 -4.74 11.87 -11.36
C LEU A 158 -4.95 11.82 -12.88
N THR A 159 -4.87 12.97 -13.55
CA THR A 159 -5.03 13.12 -15.00
C THR A 159 -3.90 12.48 -15.79
N ASP A 160 -2.70 12.42 -15.21
CA ASP A 160 -1.48 12.08 -15.95
C ASP A 160 -1.10 10.61 -15.74
N GLY A 161 -1.88 9.86 -14.95
CA GLY A 161 -1.60 8.47 -14.60
C GLY A 161 -0.40 8.28 -13.66
N GLU A 162 0.28 9.36 -13.29
CA GLU A 162 1.49 9.36 -12.45
C GLU A 162 1.19 9.18 -10.94
N VAL A 163 -0.09 9.21 -10.55
CA VAL A 163 -0.49 8.93 -9.16
C VAL A 163 -0.43 7.42 -8.90
N ILE A 164 0.76 6.96 -8.52
CA ILE A 164 1.02 5.57 -8.15
C ILE A 164 0.29 5.23 -6.84
N SER A 165 0.40 6.09 -5.82
CA SER A 165 -0.22 5.87 -4.51
C SER A 165 -0.56 7.20 -3.80
N GLY A 166 -1.18 7.15 -2.63
CA GLY A 166 -1.49 8.35 -1.84
C GLY A 166 -2.84 9.02 -2.12
N MET A 167 -3.42 8.83 -3.31
CA MET A 167 -4.75 9.39 -3.67
C MET A 167 -5.75 8.30 -4.09
N ARG A 168 -7.04 8.49 -3.77
CA ARG A 168 -8.11 7.63 -4.30
C ARG A 168 -8.58 8.17 -5.66
N ARG A 169 -9.12 7.29 -6.51
CA ARG A 169 -9.59 7.68 -7.87
C ARG A 169 -10.91 8.46 -7.85
N ASP A 170 -11.67 8.35 -6.77
CA ASP A 170 -13.00 8.93 -6.58
C ASP A 170 -12.97 10.22 -5.74
N VAL A 171 -11.80 10.81 -5.51
CA VAL A 171 -11.71 12.11 -4.82
C VAL A 171 -12.39 13.19 -5.64
N THR A 172 -13.03 14.13 -4.97
CA THR A 172 -13.79 15.21 -5.62
C THR A 172 -13.17 16.59 -5.45
N VAL A 173 -12.12 16.70 -4.63
CA VAL A 173 -11.38 17.93 -4.38
C VAL A 173 -9.89 17.61 -4.36
N LEU A 174 -9.09 18.45 -5.02
CA LEU A 174 -7.63 18.43 -4.98
C LEU A 174 -7.15 19.67 -4.24
N ILE A 175 -6.25 19.48 -3.28
CA ILE A 175 -5.59 20.54 -2.53
C ILE A 175 -4.11 20.51 -2.90
N TYR A 176 -3.61 21.62 -3.44
CA TYR A 176 -2.21 21.79 -3.82
C TYR A 176 -1.46 22.44 -2.67
N LEU A 177 -0.40 21.79 -2.20
CA LEU A 177 0.50 22.35 -1.21
C LEU A 177 1.53 23.24 -1.93
N ASP A 178 1.66 24.47 -1.47
CA ASP A 178 2.78 25.34 -1.82
C ASP A 178 4.02 24.81 -1.08
N VAL A 179 4.80 23.94 -1.75
CA VAL A 179 5.96 23.27 -1.16
C VAL A 179 7.02 24.27 -0.73
N ARG A 180 7.20 25.36 -1.49
CA ARG A 180 8.18 26.41 -1.16
C ARG A 180 7.84 27.04 0.19
N LYS A 181 6.59 27.47 0.38
CA LYS A 181 6.14 28.02 1.66
C LYS A 181 6.13 27.01 2.80
N ALA A 182 5.94 25.73 2.51
CA ALA A 182 5.93 24.69 3.54
C ALA A 182 7.35 24.31 4.04
N LEU A 183 8.40 24.67 3.29
CA LEU A 183 9.80 24.45 3.67
C LEU A 183 10.43 25.66 4.40
N GLU A 184 9.75 26.81 4.43
CA GLU A 184 10.12 28.01 5.19
C GLU A 184 9.72 27.87 6.67
#